data_AF-A0A7C9ALI0-F1
#
_entry.id   AF-A0A7C9ALI0-F1
#
_cell.length_a   1.000
_cell.length_b   1.000
_cell.length_c   1.000
_cell.angle_alpha   90.00
_cell.angle_beta   90.00
_cell.angle_gamma   90.00
#
_symmetry.space_group_name_H-M   'P 1'
#
loop_
_entity.id
_entity.type
_entity.pdbx_description
1 polymer ?
#
loop_
_entity_poly.entity_id
_entity_poly.type
_entity_poly.pdbx_seq_one_letter_code
_entity_poly.pdbx_strand_id
1 'polypeptide(L)'
;PFAFEQLINVCTCSCLLFDCIYLKATGGGAYKFAELFKERLGVSLDKEDEMDCLVAGANFLLKAIRHEAFTHMEGQKEFVQIDQNDLFPYLLVNIGSGVSIIKVDGDGNFQRVSGTNVGGGTYWGLGKLLTKCKSFDELLELSQRGDNRTIDMLVGDIYGGMDYSKIGLSASTIASSFGKAISENKELEDYSTEDISLSLLRMISYNIGQIAYLNALRFGLKKIFFGGFFIRGHAYTMDTISFAVQFWSQGDAKAMFLRHEGFLGALGAFMSYEKHGLDDLMVHQLVERFPMGAPYVG
;
A
#
# COMPACT_ATOMS: atom_id res chain seq x y z
N PRO A 1 11.08 -5.83 -13.29
CA PRO A 1 12.26 -6.09 -14.16
C PRO A 1 12.29 -5.18 -15.38
N PHE A 2 11.24 -5.18 -16.22
CA PHE A 2 11.18 -4.39 -17.45
C PHE A 2 11.34 -2.87 -17.26
N ALA A 3 10.74 -2.29 -16.21
CA ALA A 3 10.82 -0.85 -15.97
C ALA A 3 12.23 -0.36 -15.58
N PHE A 4 13.03 -1.19 -14.89
CA PHE A 4 14.39 -0.82 -14.49
C PHE A 4 15.37 -0.82 -15.67
N GLU A 5 15.27 -1.80 -16.57
CA GLU A 5 16.06 -1.82 -17.80
C GLU A 5 15.69 -0.64 -18.72
N GLN A 6 14.41 -0.29 -18.80
CA GLN A 6 13.96 0.90 -19.54
C GLN A 6 14.53 2.19 -18.94
N LEU A 7 14.50 2.35 -17.61
CA LEU A 7 15.10 3.50 -16.94
C LEU A 7 16.59 3.61 -17.23
N ILE A 8 17.32 2.49 -17.14
CA ILE A 8 18.75 2.43 -17.47
C ILE A 8 18.96 2.86 -18.92
N ASN A 9 18.20 2.33 -19.87
CA ASN A 9 18.32 2.71 -21.28
C ASN A 9 18.07 4.21 -21.50
N VAL A 10 17.09 4.81 -20.81
CA VAL A 10 16.83 6.26 -20.87
C VAL A 10 18.03 7.06 -20.33
N CYS A 11 18.59 6.65 -19.19
CA CYS A 11 19.76 7.31 -18.60
C CYS A 11 21.00 7.20 -19.50
N THR A 12 21.23 6.04 -20.12
CA THR A 12 22.34 5.82 -21.06
C THR A 12 22.17 6.65 -22.34
N CYS A 13 20.94 6.73 -22.88
CA CYS A 13 20.64 7.53 -24.08
C CYS A 13 20.73 9.05 -23.84
N SER A 14 20.53 9.50 -22.60
CA SER A 14 20.53 10.93 -22.25
C SER A 14 21.94 11.51 -22.00
N CYS A 15 23.02 10.74 -22.26
CA CYS A 15 24.41 11.14 -21.96
C CYS A 15 24.60 11.64 -20.52
N LEU A 16 23.85 11.07 -19.57
CA LEU A 16 24.04 11.28 -18.14
C LEU A 16 25.24 10.46 -17.65
N LEU A 17 26.40 10.64 -18.30
CA LEU A 17 27.68 10.07 -17.87
C LEU A 17 28.21 10.98 -16.77
N PHE A 18 27.84 10.65 -15.54
CA PHE A 18 28.31 11.35 -14.38
C PHE A 18 29.56 10.67 -13.82
N ASP A 19 30.58 11.46 -13.50
CA ASP A 19 31.74 10.98 -12.74
C ASP A 19 31.27 10.49 -11.37
N CYS A 20 31.32 9.16 -11.16
CA CYS A 20 31.06 8.40 -9.93
C CYS A 20 30.01 9.02 -8.97
N ILE A 21 28.73 8.97 -9.36
CA ILE A 21 27.62 9.31 -8.45
C ILE A 21 27.34 8.14 -7.50
N TYR A 22 27.31 8.44 -6.20
CA TYR A 22 26.69 7.58 -5.19
C TYR A 22 25.21 7.91 -5.08
N LEU A 23 24.36 7.00 -5.54
CA LEU A 23 22.91 7.16 -5.48
C LEU A 23 22.38 6.35 -4.30
N LYS A 24 21.79 7.02 -3.31
CA LYS A 24 21.13 6.33 -2.21
C LYS A 24 19.89 5.60 -2.71
N ALA A 25 19.84 4.31 -2.43
CA ALA A 25 18.80 3.41 -2.87
C ALA A 25 18.39 2.50 -1.73
N THR A 26 17.09 2.23 -1.63
CA THR A 26 16.53 1.34 -0.61
C THR A 26 15.68 0.24 -1.24
N GLY A 27 15.22 -0.69 -0.41
CA GLY A 27 14.42 -1.84 -0.82
C GLY A 27 15.21 -2.95 -1.53
N GLY A 28 14.59 -4.10 -1.69
CA GLY A 28 15.25 -5.28 -2.30
C GLY A 28 15.84 -5.04 -3.70
N GLY A 29 15.31 -4.06 -4.45
CA GLY A 29 15.84 -3.67 -5.76
C GLY A 29 17.25 -3.08 -5.71
N ALA A 30 17.60 -2.35 -4.64
CA ALA A 30 18.92 -1.76 -4.44
C ALA A 30 20.02 -2.82 -4.34
N TYR A 31 19.68 -4.02 -3.85
CA TYR A 31 20.61 -5.16 -3.83
C TYR A 31 20.61 -5.91 -5.17
N LYS A 32 19.42 -6.24 -5.67
CA LYS A 32 19.25 -7.07 -6.88
C LYS A 32 19.84 -6.44 -8.14
N PHE A 33 19.75 -5.12 -8.27
CA PHE A 33 20.14 -4.41 -9.49
C PHE A 33 21.43 -3.57 -9.34
N ALA A 34 22.14 -3.67 -8.20
CA ALA A 34 23.35 -2.88 -7.94
C ALA A 34 24.41 -3.02 -9.04
N GLU A 35 24.78 -4.25 -9.41
CA GLU A 35 25.78 -4.48 -10.44
C GLU A 35 25.30 -4.00 -11.81
N LEU A 36 24.01 -4.16 -12.12
CA LEU A 36 23.44 -3.68 -13.38
C LEU A 36 23.55 -2.14 -13.50
N PHE A 37 23.28 -1.40 -12.41
CA PHE A 37 23.47 0.06 -12.38
C PHE A 37 24.95 0.44 -12.56
N LYS A 38 25.86 -0.28 -11.90
CA LYS A 38 27.29 -0.03 -12.00
C LYS A 38 27.82 -0.31 -13.41
N GLU A 39 27.46 -1.43 -14.00
CA GLU A 39 27.91 -1.86 -15.33
C GLU A 39 27.34 -0.99 -16.46
N ARG A 40 26.07 -0.59 -16.37
CA ARG A 40 25.38 0.12 -17.47
C ARG A 40 25.46 1.64 -17.36
N LEU A 41 25.54 2.18 -16.13
CA LEU A 41 25.48 3.62 -15.88
C LEU A 41 26.73 4.16 -15.16
N GLY A 42 27.64 3.30 -14.69
CA GLY A 42 28.77 3.74 -13.86
C GLY A 42 28.35 4.25 -12.47
N VAL A 43 27.08 4.05 -12.07
CA VAL A 43 26.51 4.55 -10.81
C VAL A 43 26.65 3.48 -9.73
N SER A 44 27.19 3.87 -8.57
CA SER A 44 27.24 3.00 -7.39
C SER A 44 26.03 3.28 -6.51
N LEU A 45 25.28 2.23 -6.15
CA LEU A 45 24.16 2.34 -5.23
C LEU A 45 24.66 2.30 -3.79
N ASP A 46 24.43 3.38 -3.05
CA ASP A 46 24.58 3.43 -1.60
C ASP A 46 23.29 2.88 -0.96
N LYS A 47 23.39 1.76 -0.26
CA LYS A 47 22.23 0.93 0.09
C LYS A 47 21.75 1.30 1.49
N GLU A 48 20.53 1.79 1.57
CA GLU A 48 19.84 2.10 2.82
C GLU A 48 18.85 0.99 3.19
N ASP A 49 18.67 0.71 4.48
CA ASP A 49 17.72 -0.29 4.96
C ASP A 49 16.27 0.09 4.58
N GLU A 50 15.50 -0.91 4.14
CA GLU A 50 14.13 -0.70 3.66
C GLU A 50 13.19 -0.20 4.76
N MET A 51 13.30 -0.77 5.96
CA MET A 51 12.40 -0.45 7.06
C MET A 51 12.76 0.91 7.67
N ASP A 52 14.05 1.21 7.84
CA ASP A 52 14.51 2.54 8.26
C ASP A 52 14.00 3.64 7.32
N CYS A 53 14.15 3.45 6.00
CA CYS A 53 13.67 4.43 5.03
C CYS A 53 12.14 4.57 5.03
N LEU A 54 11.39 3.47 5.11
CA LEU A 54 9.92 3.52 5.17
C LEU A 54 9.43 4.31 6.39
N VAL A 55 10.00 4.06 7.56
CA VAL A 55 9.62 4.74 8.80
C VAL A 55 10.04 6.21 8.78
N ALA A 56 11.26 6.51 8.33
CA ALA A 56 11.75 7.89 8.21
C ALA A 56 10.87 8.72 7.26
N GLY A 57 10.54 8.18 6.07
CA GLY A 57 9.68 8.86 5.11
C GLY A 57 8.25 9.05 5.63
N ALA A 58 7.69 8.04 6.31
CA ALA A 58 6.35 8.15 6.93
C ALA A 58 6.33 9.22 8.02
N ASN A 59 7.29 9.21 8.95
CA ASN A 59 7.40 10.21 10.02
C ASN A 59 7.54 11.62 9.45
N PHE A 60 8.38 11.79 8.43
CA PHE A 60 8.55 13.08 7.78
C PHE A 60 7.24 13.59 7.19
N LEU A 61 6.53 12.78 6.39
CA LEU A 61 5.30 13.24 5.76
C LEU A 61 4.21 13.56 6.79
N LEU A 62 4.05 12.71 7.81
CA LEU A 62 3.06 12.90 8.87
C LEU A 62 3.33 14.16 9.73
N LYS A 63 4.60 14.58 9.85
CA LYS A 63 4.99 15.78 10.60
C LYS A 63 5.09 17.03 9.73
N ALA A 64 5.64 16.94 8.53
CA ALA A 64 5.94 18.11 7.70
C ALA A 64 4.75 18.56 6.85
N ILE A 65 3.89 17.62 6.43
CA ILE A 65 2.84 17.89 5.44
C ILE A 65 1.47 17.93 6.11
N ARG A 66 0.81 19.09 6.05
CA ARG A 66 -0.59 19.22 6.46
C ARG A 66 -1.49 18.36 5.57
N HIS A 67 -2.50 17.73 6.18
CA HIS A 67 -3.45 16.86 5.48
C HIS A 67 -2.76 15.71 4.73
N GLU A 68 -1.67 15.17 5.27
CA GLU A 68 -1.03 13.98 4.70
C GLU A 68 -1.88 12.73 4.88
N ALA A 69 -2.40 12.53 6.10
CA ALA A 69 -3.22 11.38 6.44
C ALA A 69 -4.71 11.64 6.17
N PHE A 70 -5.41 10.62 5.70
CA PHE A 70 -6.86 10.67 5.47
C PHE A 70 -7.51 9.30 5.67
N THR A 71 -8.79 9.27 6.05
CA THR A 71 -9.63 8.08 5.96
C THR A 71 -10.37 8.06 4.62
N HIS A 72 -10.67 6.87 4.11
CA HIS A 72 -11.48 6.71 2.91
C HIS A 72 -12.47 5.58 3.11
N MET A 73 -13.76 5.88 3.07
CA MET A 73 -14.82 4.89 3.27
C MET A 73 -16.07 5.29 2.49
N GLU A 74 -16.70 4.33 1.80
CA GLU A 74 -17.90 4.53 0.99
C GLU A 74 -17.73 5.69 -0.02
N GLY A 75 -16.54 5.79 -0.63
CA GLY A 75 -16.21 6.87 -1.56
C GLY A 75 -15.98 8.24 -0.92
N GLN A 76 -16.09 8.36 0.41
CA GLN A 76 -15.84 9.60 1.13
C GLN A 76 -14.41 9.66 1.66
N LYS A 77 -13.71 10.73 1.31
CA LYS A 77 -12.34 11.02 1.78
C LYS A 77 -12.37 12.12 2.83
N GLU A 78 -11.85 11.84 4.01
CA GLU A 78 -11.76 12.79 5.11
C GLU A 78 -10.32 12.92 5.60
N PHE A 79 -9.76 14.13 5.58
CA PHE A 79 -8.41 14.36 6.10
C PHE A 79 -8.39 14.28 7.61
N VAL A 80 -7.40 13.57 8.16
CA VAL A 80 -7.19 13.44 9.59
C VAL A 80 -6.19 14.50 10.02
N GLN A 81 -6.56 15.32 11.01
CA GLN A 81 -5.58 16.17 11.68
C GLN A 81 -4.76 15.32 12.65
N ILE A 82 -3.47 15.21 12.37
CA ILE A 82 -2.52 14.53 13.24
C ILE A 82 -1.88 15.58 14.13
N ASP A 83 -2.04 15.43 15.45
CA ASP A 83 -1.25 16.19 16.41
C ASP A 83 0.20 15.69 16.36
N GLN A 84 1.12 16.58 15.99
CA GLN A 84 2.54 16.24 15.86
C GLN A 84 3.16 15.87 17.22
N ASN A 85 2.58 16.36 18.33
CA ASN A 85 3.02 16.03 19.68
C ASN A 85 2.50 14.66 20.16
N ASP A 86 1.49 14.11 19.49
CA ASP A 86 0.88 12.79 19.76
C ASP A 86 0.81 11.93 18.48
N LEU A 87 1.90 11.89 17.71
CA LEU A 87 1.97 11.02 16.53
C LEU A 87 2.14 9.55 16.93
N PHE A 88 3.02 9.27 17.89
CA PHE A 88 3.40 7.92 18.28
C PHE A 88 2.52 7.37 19.43
N PRO A 89 2.50 6.05 19.68
CA PRO A 89 2.89 5.00 18.74
C PRO A 89 1.83 4.79 17.64
N TYR A 90 2.25 4.26 16.49
CA TYR A 90 1.34 3.88 15.42
C TYR A 90 1.79 2.60 14.72
N LEU A 91 0.88 1.99 13.95
CA LEU A 91 1.16 0.85 13.09
C LEU A 91 1.28 1.32 11.64
N LEU A 92 2.42 1.06 11.00
CA LEU A 92 2.61 1.23 9.56
C LEU A 92 2.42 -0.11 8.85
N VAL A 93 1.47 -0.16 7.91
CA VAL A 93 1.19 -1.33 7.08
C VAL A 93 1.61 -0.98 5.65
N ASN A 94 2.82 -1.37 5.28
CA ASN A 94 3.36 -1.10 3.95
C ASN A 94 3.02 -2.24 2.99
N ILE A 95 2.18 -1.95 1.99
CA ILE A 95 1.68 -2.92 1.00
C ILE A 95 2.43 -2.73 -0.33
N GLY A 96 3.39 -3.62 -0.58
CA GLY A 96 4.10 -3.75 -1.86
C GLY A 96 3.82 -5.10 -2.50
N SER A 97 4.86 -5.77 -3.00
CA SER A 97 4.75 -7.15 -3.49
C SER A 97 4.23 -8.10 -2.41
N GLY A 98 4.77 -7.98 -1.20
CA GLY A 98 4.21 -8.53 0.03
C GLY A 98 3.77 -7.40 0.97
N VAL A 99 3.57 -7.71 2.24
CA VAL A 99 3.16 -6.73 3.26
C VAL A 99 4.09 -6.79 4.46
N SER A 100 4.56 -5.62 4.88
CA SER A 100 5.31 -5.45 6.12
C SER A 100 4.47 -4.64 7.11
N ILE A 101 4.40 -5.13 8.35
CA ILE A 101 3.66 -4.48 9.44
C ILE A 101 4.67 -4.06 10.49
N ILE A 102 4.77 -2.76 10.72
CA ILE A 102 5.81 -2.13 11.52
C ILE A 102 5.13 -1.33 12.63
N LYS A 103 5.48 -1.62 13.87
CA LYS A 103 5.12 -0.79 15.02
C LYS A 103 6.16 0.31 15.15
N VAL A 104 5.73 1.57 15.13
CA VAL A 104 6.58 2.75 15.23
C VAL A 104 6.30 3.42 16.57
N ASP A 105 7.30 3.42 17.45
CA ASP A 105 7.23 4.01 18.79
C ASP A 105 7.85 5.41 18.85
N GLY A 106 8.65 5.78 17.85
CA GLY A 106 9.28 7.09 17.74
C GLY A 106 10.20 7.17 16.52
N ASP A 107 10.88 8.30 16.36
CA ASP A 107 11.93 8.43 15.33
C ASP A 107 13.07 7.47 15.63
N GLY A 108 13.41 6.63 14.65
CA GLY A 108 14.45 5.60 14.82
C GLY A 108 14.11 4.48 15.82
N ASN A 109 12.93 4.49 16.42
CA ASN A 109 12.46 3.45 17.35
C ASN A 109 11.23 2.76 16.77
N PHE A 110 11.46 1.62 16.13
CA PHE A 110 10.41 0.83 15.50
C PHE A 110 10.79 -0.66 15.46
N GLN A 111 9.79 -1.49 15.22
CA GLN A 111 9.97 -2.93 15.05
C GLN A 111 9.05 -3.46 13.97
N ARG A 112 9.57 -4.30 13.06
CA ARG A 112 8.73 -5.11 12.17
C ARG A 112 8.07 -6.22 12.99
N VAL A 113 6.80 -6.03 13.34
CA VAL A 113 6.06 -6.92 14.24
C VAL A 113 5.36 -8.08 13.51
N SER A 114 5.07 -7.91 12.22
CA SER A 114 4.41 -8.93 11.41
C SER A 114 4.60 -8.67 9.91
N GLY A 115 3.96 -9.50 9.10
CA GLY A 115 3.86 -9.34 7.66
C GLY A 115 3.16 -10.52 7.02
N THR A 116 2.81 -10.39 5.74
CA THR A 116 2.24 -11.47 4.94
C THR A 116 2.85 -11.45 3.54
N ASN A 117 3.01 -12.63 2.96
CA ASN A 117 3.40 -12.79 1.55
C ASN A 117 2.20 -12.62 0.60
N VAL A 118 0.99 -12.45 1.14
CA VAL A 118 -0.26 -12.21 0.42
C VAL A 118 -0.45 -10.69 0.28
N GLY A 119 0.14 -10.12 -0.78
CA GLY A 119 0.14 -8.67 -1.04
C GLY A 119 -0.19 -8.32 -2.49
N GLY A 120 0.28 -7.17 -2.95
CA GLY A 120 0.03 -6.71 -4.32
C GLY A 120 0.66 -7.60 -5.40
N GLY A 121 1.78 -8.26 -5.07
CA GLY A 121 2.41 -9.25 -5.96
C GLY A 121 1.56 -10.51 -6.11
N THR A 122 0.84 -10.90 -5.07
CA THR A 122 -0.09 -12.04 -5.09
C THR A 122 -1.33 -11.69 -5.91
N TYR A 123 -1.92 -10.52 -5.69
CA TYR A 123 -3.02 -10.00 -6.50
C TYR A 123 -2.63 -9.98 -8.00
N TRP A 124 -1.48 -9.39 -8.30
CA TRP A 124 -0.99 -9.30 -9.67
C TRP A 124 -0.70 -10.66 -10.30
N GLY A 125 0.01 -11.52 -9.57
CA GLY A 125 0.41 -12.84 -10.05
C GLY A 125 -0.79 -13.73 -10.34
N LEU A 126 -1.72 -13.84 -9.39
CA LEU A 126 -2.94 -14.64 -9.56
C LEU A 126 -3.86 -14.05 -10.62
N GLY A 127 -4.07 -12.73 -10.59
CA GLY A 127 -4.90 -12.05 -11.59
C GLY A 127 -4.37 -12.30 -12.99
N LYS A 128 -3.08 -12.11 -13.23
CA LYS A 128 -2.46 -12.44 -14.52
C LYS A 128 -2.67 -13.88 -14.95
N LEU A 129 -2.56 -14.85 -14.04
CA LEU A 129 -2.75 -16.27 -14.35
C LEU A 129 -4.21 -16.60 -14.69
N LEU A 130 -5.16 -15.99 -13.98
CA LEU A 130 -6.59 -16.33 -14.08
C LEU A 130 -7.32 -15.51 -15.16
N THR A 131 -6.91 -14.27 -15.42
CA THR A 131 -7.59 -13.37 -16.36
C THR A 131 -6.80 -13.11 -17.64
N LYS A 132 -5.51 -13.51 -17.69
CA LYS A 132 -4.56 -13.22 -18.79
C LYS A 132 -4.30 -11.72 -19.02
N CYS A 133 -4.58 -10.87 -18.02
CA CYS A 133 -4.23 -9.44 -18.08
C CYS A 133 -2.73 -9.18 -18.24
N LYS A 134 -2.41 -8.05 -18.86
CA LYS A 134 -1.05 -7.66 -19.23
C LYS A 134 -0.44 -6.65 -18.26
N SER A 135 -1.25 -5.83 -17.58
CA SER A 135 -0.78 -4.87 -16.58
C SER A 135 -1.59 -4.87 -15.28
N PHE A 136 -0.94 -4.44 -14.20
CA PHE A 136 -1.57 -4.28 -12.88
C PHE A 136 -2.76 -3.31 -12.94
N ASP A 137 -2.60 -2.23 -13.71
CA ASP A 137 -3.63 -1.22 -13.91
C ASP A 137 -4.86 -1.79 -14.63
N GLU A 138 -4.65 -2.61 -15.67
CA GLU A 138 -5.75 -3.30 -16.38
C GLU A 138 -6.54 -4.21 -15.42
N LEU A 139 -5.83 -4.96 -14.57
CA LEU A 139 -6.48 -5.82 -13.58
C LEU A 139 -7.32 -5.01 -12.59
N LEU A 140 -6.80 -3.88 -12.10
CA LEU A 140 -7.58 -2.97 -11.24
C LEU A 140 -8.79 -2.36 -11.96
N GLU A 141 -8.66 -1.97 -13.22
CA GLU A 141 -9.79 -1.46 -14.02
C GLU A 141 -10.89 -2.52 -14.22
N LEU A 142 -10.52 -3.80 -14.36
CA LEU A 142 -11.48 -4.91 -14.36
C LEU A 142 -12.20 -5.04 -13.03
N SER A 143 -11.47 -4.92 -11.91
CA SER A 143 -12.06 -5.09 -10.57
C SER A 143 -13.18 -4.07 -10.27
N GLN A 144 -13.12 -2.88 -10.87
CA GLN A 144 -14.14 -1.84 -10.71
C GLN A 144 -15.48 -2.18 -11.40
N ARG A 145 -15.47 -3.14 -12.32
CA ARG A 145 -16.63 -3.55 -13.12
C ARG A 145 -17.17 -4.92 -12.73
N GLY A 146 -16.52 -5.59 -11.78
CA GLY A 146 -16.88 -6.93 -11.35
C GLY A 146 -18.07 -6.97 -10.41
N ASP A 147 -18.67 -8.15 -10.31
CA ASP A 147 -19.63 -8.55 -9.31
C ASP A 147 -19.13 -9.81 -8.60
N ASN A 148 -18.63 -9.63 -7.37
CA ASN A 148 -18.06 -10.74 -6.62
C ASN A 148 -19.09 -11.81 -6.22
N ARG A 149 -20.39 -11.51 -6.27
CA ARG A 149 -21.47 -12.43 -5.85
C ARG A 149 -21.56 -13.67 -6.74
N THR A 150 -20.97 -13.62 -7.95
CA THR A 150 -20.95 -14.73 -8.90
C THR A 150 -19.90 -15.79 -8.54
N ILE A 151 -18.89 -15.45 -7.72
CA ILE A 151 -17.72 -16.29 -7.46
C ILE A 151 -17.44 -16.48 -5.96
N ASP A 152 -17.71 -15.48 -5.13
CA ASP A 152 -17.58 -15.57 -3.68
C ASP A 152 -18.82 -16.20 -3.06
N MET A 153 -18.60 -17.03 -2.04
CA MET A 153 -19.66 -17.51 -1.15
C MET A 153 -19.91 -16.46 -0.08
N LEU A 154 -21.13 -15.93 -0.01
CA LEU A 154 -21.55 -14.96 1.01
C LEU A 154 -22.24 -15.66 2.18
N VAL A 155 -22.36 -14.96 3.30
CA VAL A 155 -23.12 -15.44 4.46
C VAL A 155 -24.58 -15.72 4.07
N GLY A 156 -25.18 -14.86 3.25
CA GLY A 156 -26.55 -15.06 2.76
C GLY A 156 -26.71 -16.35 1.95
N ASP A 157 -25.69 -16.78 1.19
CA ASP A 157 -25.75 -18.03 0.43
C ASP A 157 -25.83 -19.27 1.36
N ILE A 158 -25.27 -19.18 2.57
CA ILE A 158 -25.26 -20.25 3.57
C ILE A 158 -26.53 -20.23 4.44
N TYR A 159 -27.02 -19.03 4.78
CA TYR A 159 -28.12 -18.82 5.72
C TYR A 159 -29.45 -18.43 5.03
N GLY A 160 -29.62 -18.77 3.75
CA GLY A 160 -30.89 -18.61 3.03
C GLY A 160 -31.31 -17.16 2.80
N GLY A 161 -30.36 -16.28 2.52
CA GLY A 161 -30.53 -14.85 2.28
C GLY A 161 -30.57 -13.99 3.54
N MET A 162 -30.43 -14.59 4.73
CA MET A 162 -30.50 -13.89 6.00
C MET A 162 -29.12 -13.51 6.54
N ASP A 163 -29.10 -12.46 7.36
CA ASP A 163 -27.96 -12.13 8.20
C ASP A 163 -27.71 -13.25 9.23
N TYR A 164 -26.45 -13.47 9.60
CA TYR A 164 -26.12 -14.30 10.75
C TYR A 164 -26.05 -13.45 12.02
N SER A 165 -27.23 -13.07 12.53
CA SER A 165 -27.40 -12.09 13.60
C SER A 165 -26.71 -12.47 14.92
N LYS A 166 -26.55 -13.77 15.21
CA LYS A 166 -25.93 -14.26 16.45
C LYS A 166 -24.49 -13.75 16.63
N ILE A 167 -23.78 -13.52 15.53
CA ILE A 167 -22.39 -13.06 15.52
C ILE A 167 -22.20 -11.78 14.70
N GLY A 168 -23.30 -11.11 14.33
CA GLY A 168 -23.27 -9.80 13.67
C GLY A 168 -22.77 -9.79 12.22
N LEU A 169 -22.91 -10.89 11.47
CA LEU A 169 -22.51 -10.92 10.05
C LEU A 169 -23.71 -10.60 9.14
N SER A 170 -23.54 -9.64 8.23
CA SER A 170 -24.55 -9.36 7.20
C SER A 170 -24.59 -10.45 6.14
N ALA A 171 -25.73 -10.63 5.47
CA ALA A 171 -25.91 -11.55 4.35
C ALA A 171 -24.95 -11.27 3.18
N SER A 172 -24.51 -10.00 3.02
CA SER A 172 -23.56 -9.56 2.00
C SER A 172 -22.08 -9.80 2.36
N THR A 173 -21.79 -10.22 3.60
CA THR A 173 -20.43 -10.50 4.05
C THR A 173 -19.88 -11.73 3.32
N ILE A 174 -18.64 -11.66 2.83
CA ILE A 174 -17.96 -12.80 2.22
C ILE A 174 -17.67 -13.83 3.32
N ALA A 175 -18.24 -15.03 3.18
CA ALA A 175 -17.95 -16.17 4.05
C ALA A 175 -16.75 -16.98 3.54
N SER A 176 -16.65 -17.16 2.21
CA SER A 176 -15.51 -17.81 1.56
C SER A 176 -15.23 -17.17 0.21
N SER A 177 -14.08 -16.51 0.09
CA SER A 177 -13.58 -16.02 -1.20
C SER A 177 -13.43 -17.18 -2.18
N PHE A 178 -13.86 -16.99 -3.43
CA PHE A 178 -13.91 -18.04 -4.47
C PHE A 178 -14.73 -19.30 -4.12
N GLY A 179 -15.56 -19.25 -3.06
CA GLY A 179 -16.26 -20.44 -2.58
C GLY A 179 -17.27 -21.03 -3.58
N LYS A 180 -17.86 -20.22 -4.46
CA LYS A 180 -18.82 -20.71 -5.47
C LYS A 180 -18.15 -21.48 -6.59
N ALA A 181 -16.86 -21.20 -6.85
CA ALA A 181 -16.07 -21.93 -7.83
C ALA A 181 -15.91 -23.43 -7.52
N ILE A 182 -16.19 -23.85 -6.28
CA ILE A 182 -16.14 -25.25 -5.86
C ILE A 182 -17.54 -25.89 -5.90
N SER A 183 -18.59 -25.12 -5.63
CA SER A 183 -19.96 -25.64 -5.51
C SER A 183 -20.72 -25.68 -6.84
N GLU A 184 -20.31 -24.87 -7.80
CA GLU A 184 -20.95 -24.79 -9.12
C GLU A 184 -20.15 -25.59 -10.15
N ASN A 185 -20.84 -26.31 -11.03
CA ASN A 185 -20.22 -27.05 -12.12
C ASN A 185 -19.85 -26.11 -13.29
N LYS A 186 -19.02 -25.13 -12.99
CA LYS A 186 -18.53 -24.08 -13.90
C LYS A 186 -17.02 -24.22 -14.06
N GLU A 187 -16.56 -23.99 -15.27
CA GLU A 187 -15.14 -23.90 -15.60
C GLU A 187 -14.66 -22.44 -15.52
N LEU A 188 -13.35 -22.21 -15.63
CA LEU A 188 -12.77 -20.87 -15.55
C LEU A 188 -13.36 -19.93 -16.60
N GLU A 189 -13.66 -20.45 -17.80
CA GLU A 189 -14.23 -19.70 -18.93
C GLU A 189 -15.66 -19.20 -18.67
N ASP A 190 -16.37 -19.77 -17.70
CA ASP A 190 -17.73 -19.35 -17.34
C ASP A 190 -17.73 -18.11 -16.42
N TYR A 191 -16.58 -17.74 -15.86
CA TYR A 191 -16.43 -16.57 -15.00
C TYR A 191 -15.92 -15.37 -15.79
N SER A 192 -16.51 -14.20 -15.54
CA SER A 192 -15.98 -12.97 -16.11
C SER A 192 -14.64 -12.61 -15.46
N THR A 193 -13.74 -12.04 -16.26
CA THR A 193 -12.44 -11.58 -15.77
C THR A 193 -12.58 -10.46 -14.73
N GLU A 194 -13.62 -9.66 -14.86
CA GLU A 194 -14.04 -8.60 -13.94
C GLU A 194 -14.39 -9.17 -12.56
N ASP A 195 -15.19 -10.22 -12.49
CA ASP A 195 -15.61 -10.85 -11.23
C ASP A 195 -14.43 -11.51 -10.52
N ILE A 196 -13.58 -12.22 -11.27
CA ILE A 196 -12.34 -12.83 -10.75
C ILE A 196 -11.43 -11.74 -10.18
N SER A 197 -11.21 -10.68 -10.94
CA SER A 197 -10.35 -9.57 -10.52
C SER A 197 -10.87 -8.93 -9.24
N LEU A 198 -12.19 -8.67 -9.17
CA LEU A 198 -12.79 -8.08 -8.00
C LEU A 198 -12.71 -8.98 -6.76
N SER A 199 -13.02 -10.27 -6.91
CA SER A 199 -12.94 -11.24 -5.80
C SER A 199 -11.49 -11.37 -5.29
N LEU A 200 -10.49 -11.41 -6.18
CA LEU A 200 -9.08 -11.36 -5.78
C LEU A 200 -8.77 -10.09 -4.99
N LEU A 201 -9.17 -8.91 -5.49
CA LEU A 201 -8.89 -7.63 -4.84
C LEU A 201 -9.47 -7.59 -3.42
N ARG A 202 -10.72 -8.06 -3.27
CA ARG A 202 -11.40 -8.15 -1.96
C ARG A 202 -10.74 -9.13 -1.02
N MET A 203 -10.43 -10.33 -1.48
CA MET A 203 -9.77 -11.36 -0.68
C MET A 203 -8.45 -10.85 -0.10
N ILE A 204 -7.59 -10.26 -0.94
CA ILE A 204 -6.28 -9.74 -0.53
C ILE A 204 -6.46 -8.56 0.43
N SER A 205 -7.30 -7.59 0.09
CA SER A 205 -7.51 -6.38 0.91
C SER A 205 -8.13 -6.69 2.27
N TYR A 206 -9.12 -7.59 2.35
CA TYR A 206 -9.72 -8.02 3.60
C TYR A 206 -8.73 -8.77 4.49
N ASN A 207 -7.90 -9.64 3.90
CA ASN A 207 -6.87 -10.36 4.66
C ASN A 207 -5.83 -9.38 5.24
N ILE A 208 -5.40 -8.40 4.45
CA ILE A 208 -4.48 -7.34 4.91
C ILE A 208 -5.13 -6.53 6.04
N GLY A 209 -6.37 -6.06 5.87
CA GLY A 209 -7.09 -5.28 6.88
C GLY A 209 -7.27 -6.05 8.19
N GLN A 210 -7.60 -7.34 8.13
CA GLN A 210 -7.72 -8.20 9.29
C GLN A 210 -6.37 -8.36 10.03
N ILE A 211 -5.29 -8.70 9.31
CA ILE A 211 -3.96 -8.87 9.93
C ILE A 211 -3.47 -7.55 10.53
N ALA A 212 -3.70 -6.43 9.86
CA ALA A 212 -3.39 -5.09 10.37
C ALA A 212 -4.12 -4.82 11.69
N TYR A 213 -5.43 -5.04 11.72
CA TYR A 213 -6.23 -4.84 12.94
C TYR A 213 -5.80 -5.78 14.07
N LEU A 214 -5.56 -7.07 13.81
CA LEU A 214 -5.10 -8.01 14.85
C LEU A 214 -3.76 -7.59 15.46
N ASN A 215 -2.84 -7.06 14.65
CA ASN A 215 -1.59 -6.50 15.17
C ASN A 215 -1.83 -5.21 15.96
N ALA A 216 -2.68 -4.31 15.47
CA ALA A 216 -3.04 -3.10 16.20
C ALA A 216 -3.64 -3.43 17.57
N LEU A 217 -4.58 -4.39 17.62
CA LEU A 217 -5.20 -4.90 18.84
C LEU A 217 -4.16 -5.49 19.79
N ARG A 218 -3.24 -6.33 19.30
CA ARG A 218 -2.16 -6.93 20.10
C ARG A 218 -1.29 -5.89 20.81
N PHE A 219 -1.06 -4.74 20.18
CA PHE A 219 -0.22 -3.66 20.72
C PHE A 219 -1.03 -2.49 21.30
N GLY A 220 -2.36 -2.58 21.36
CA GLY A 220 -3.23 -1.51 21.88
C GLY A 220 -3.18 -0.22 21.04
N LEU A 221 -2.93 -0.33 19.73
CA LEU A 221 -2.78 0.81 18.82
C LEU A 221 -4.10 1.14 18.12
N LYS A 222 -4.45 2.43 18.08
CA LYS A 222 -5.59 2.94 17.32
C LYS A 222 -5.20 3.56 15.97
N LYS A 223 -3.96 4.03 15.87
CA LYS A 223 -3.41 4.70 14.69
C LYS A 223 -2.82 3.63 13.74
N ILE A 224 -3.52 3.32 12.65
CA ILE A 224 -3.09 2.37 11.62
C ILE A 224 -2.96 3.12 10.30
N PHE A 225 -1.72 3.32 9.84
CA PHE A 225 -1.42 3.94 8.55
C PHE A 225 -1.09 2.88 7.51
N PHE A 226 -1.78 2.93 6.40
CA PHE A 226 -1.52 2.10 5.23
C PHE A 226 -0.69 2.89 4.22
N GLY A 227 0.39 2.27 3.78
CA GLY A 227 1.31 2.81 2.78
C GLY A 227 1.60 1.79 1.68
N GLY A 228 2.46 2.18 0.73
CA GLY A 228 2.93 1.31 -0.33
C GLY A 228 2.13 1.44 -1.63
N PHE A 229 2.70 0.86 -2.69
CA PHE A 229 2.26 1.08 -4.07
C PHE A 229 1.14 0.14 -4.54
N PHE A 230 0.56 -0.67 -3.65
CA PHE A 230 -0.65 -1.43 -3.99
C PHE A 230 -1.91 -0.55 -4.00
N ILE A 231 -1.95 0.46 -3.15
CA ILE A 231 -3.15 1.29 -2.92
C ILE A 231 -3.31 2.30 -4.05
N ARG A 232 -2.24 3.03 -4.42
CA ARG A 232 -2.14 4.04 -5.51
C ARG A 232 -3.33 4.99 -5.61
N GLY A 233 -3.94 5.35 -4.49
CA GLY A 233 -5.15 6.18 -4.47
C GLY A 233 -6.37 5.54 -5.14
N HIS A 234 -6.39 4.22 -5.38
CA HIS A 234 -7.56 3.51 -5.86
C HIS A 234 -8.62 3.46 -4.76
N ALA A 235 -9.65 4.28 -4.92
CA ALA A 235 -10.77 4.43 -3.98
C ALA A 235 -11.34 3.08 -3.51
N TYR A 236 -11.51 2.15 -4.45
CA TYR A 236 -12.05 0.82 -4.16
C TYR A 236 -11.18 0.00 -3.20
N THR A 237 -9.85 -0.01 -3.43
CA THR A 237 -8.90 -0.71 -2.55
C THR A 237 -8.94 -0.12 -1.16
N MET A 238 -8.96 1.23 -1.06
CA MET A 238 -9.05 1.92 0.21
C MET A 238 -10.36 1.62 0.94
N ASP A 239 -11.51 1.67 0.25
CA ASP A 239 -12.82 1.31 0.82
C ASP A 239 -12.84 -0.11 1.36
N THR A 240 -12.25 -1.05 0.62
CA THR A 240 -12.20 -2.47 0.99
C THR A 240 -11.34 -2.70 2.24
N ILE A 241 -10.18 -2.03 2.33
CA ILE A 241 -9.32 -2.09 3.53
C ILE A 241 -10.02 -1.43 4.73
N SER A 242 -10.62 -0.24 4.53
CA SER A 242 -11.35 0.48 5.58
C SER A 242 -12.52 -0.32 6.10
N PHE A 243 -13.32 -0.92 5.21
CA PHE A 243 -14.41 -1.81 5.59
C PHE A 243 -13.90 -2.96 6.45
N ALA A 244 -12.83 -3.64 6.05
CA ALA A 244 -12.27 -4.75 6.82
C ALA A 244 -11.81 -4.32 8.22
N VAL A 245 -11.07 -3.20 8.32
CA VAL A 245 -10.61 -2.69 9.62
C VAL A 245 -11.79 -2.29 10.51
N GLN A 246 -12.79 -1.58 9.97
CA GLN A 246 -13.98 -1.18 10.72
C GLN A 246 -14.80 -2.40 11.16
N PHE A 247 -14.97 -3.37 10.28
CA PHE A 247 -15.71 -4.59 10.56
C PHE A 247 -15.10 -5.39 11.70
N TRP A 248 -13.79 -5.70 11.64
CA TRP A 248 -13.13 -6.49 12.69
C TRP A 248 -12.96 -5.71 14.00
N SER A 249 -12.86 -4.38 13.92
CA SER A 249 -12.75 -3.52 15.10
C SER A 249 -14.07 -3.08 15.71
N GLN A 250 -15.21 -3.41 15.08
CA GLN A 250 -16.52 -2.88 15.48
C GLN A 250 -16.55 -1.34 15.57
N GLY A 251 -15.73 -0.67 14.75
CA GLY A 251 -15.59 0.80 14.72
C GLY A 251 -14.53 1.38 15.66
N ASP A 252 -13.87 0.57 16.49
CA ASP A 252 -12.84 1.05 17.44
C ASP A 252 -11.54 1.48 16.75
N ALA A 253 -11.30 1.01 15.52
CA ALA A 253 -10.13 1.36 14.72
C ALA A 253 -10.54 1.86 13.33
N LYS A 254 -9.73 2.75 12.77
CA LYS A 254 -9.90 3.28 11.41
C LYS A 254 -8.64 3.05 10.60
N ALA A 255 -8.81 2.71 9.33
CA ALA A 255 -7.72 2.70 8.36
C ALA A 255 -7.43 4.14 7.91
N MET A 256 -6.17 4.58 8.04
CA MET A 256 -5.71 5.86 7.52
C MET A 256 -4.73 5.60 6.38
N PHE A 257 -4.83 6.40 5.32
CA PHE A 257 -3.99 6.35 4.13
C PHE A 257 -3.14 7.61 4.04
N LEU A 258 -2.06 7.53 3.28
CA LEU A 258 -1.12 8.63 3.08
C LEU A 258 -1.23 9.13 1.65
N ARG A 259 -1.25 10.45 1.44
CA ARG A 259 -1.28 11.01 0.08
C ARG A 259 -0.07 10.58 -0.75
N HIS A 260 1.08 10.41 -0.10
CA HIS A 260 2.33 10.02 -0.73
C HIS A 260 2.77 8.59 -0.36
N GLU A 261 1.79 7.70 -0.15
CA GLU A 261 1.97 6.28 0.26
C GLU A 261 3.01 5.49 -0.56
N GLY A 262 3.14 5.79 -1.86
CA GLY A 262 4.07 5.08 -2.76
C GLY A 262 5.54 5.51 -2.64
N PHE A 263 5.83 6.58 -1.92
CA PHE A 263 7.14 7.25 -1.95
C PHE A 263 7.90 7.19 -0.62
N LEU A 264 7.35 6.55 0.41
CA LEU A 264 7.93 6.53 1.77
C LEU A 264 9.40 6.12 1.77
N GLY A 265 9.73 4.99 1.13
CA GLY A 265 11.10 4.49 1.09
C GLY A 265 12.06 5.40 0.32
N ALA A 266 11.63 5.94 -0.82
CA ALA A 266 12.45 6.87 -1.61
C ALA A 266 12.75 8.16 -0.83
N LEU A 267 11.75 8.67 -0.10
CA LEU A 267 11.89 9.86 0.73
C LEU A 267 12.82 9.60 1.92
N GLY A 268 12.69 8.45 2.61
CA GLY A 268 13.60 8.08 3.68
C GLY A 268 15.06 7.92 3.20
N ALA A 269 15.26 7.32 2.02
CA ALA A 269 16.58 7.22 1.41
C ALA A 269 17.14 8.61 1.07
N PHE A 270 16.31 9.51 0.53
CA PHE A 270 16.69 10.90 0.28
C PHE A 270 17.10 11.64 1.57
N MET A 271 16.33 11.50 2.65
CA MET A 271 16.65 12.17 3.92
C MET A 271 17.93 11.65 4.58
N SER A 272 18.36 10.43 4.29
CA SER A 272 19.62 9.92 4.83
C SER A 272 20.86 10.62 4.25
N TYR A 273 20.73 11.42 3.17
CA TYR A 273 21.79 12.33 2.74
C TYR A 273 22.08 13.43 3.79
N GLU A 274 21.08 13.87 4.56
CA GLU A 274 21.23 14.93 5.57
C GLU A 274 22.15 14.50 6.71
N LYS A 275 22.07 13.22 7.13
CA LYS A 275 22.96 12.62 8.16
C LYS A 275 24.46 12.67 7.82
N HIS A 276 24.84 12.99 6.58
CA HIS A 276 26.21 13.09 6.11
C HIS A 276 26.66 14.54 5.76
N GLY A 277 25.97 15.57 6.26
CA GLY A 277 26.48 16.95 6.24
C GLY A 277 25.82 17.89 5.23
N LEU A 278 24.50 17.78 5.03
CA LEU A 278 23.69 18.73 4.24
C LEU A 278 22.65 19.49 5.11
N ASP A 279 22.91 19.59 6.42
CA ASP A 279 21.96 20.09 7.43
C ASP A 279 21.44 21.53 7.17
N ASP A 280 22.20 22.39 6.49
CA ASP A 280 21.87 23.82 6.36
C ASP A 280 20.98 24.18 5.15
N LEU A 281 20.71 23.27 4.22
CA LEU A 281 20.14 23.66 2.91
C LEU A 281 18.63 23.44 2.74
N MET A 282 17.98 22.55 3.51
CA MET A 282 16.64 22.06 3.14
C MET A 282 15.53 22.31 4.16
N VAL A 283 15.80 22.27 5.48
CA VAL A 283 14.72 22.38 6.49
C VAL A 283 14.01 23.74 6.44
N HIS A 284 14.73 24.82 6.14
CA HIS A 284 14.12 26.14 5.97
C HIS A 284 13.60 26.41 4.55
N GLN A 285 14.16 25.80 3.50
CA GLN A 285 13.76 26.08 2.12
C GLN A 285 12.58 25.25 1.60
N LEU A 286 12.37 24.02 2.09
CA LEU A 286 11.26 23.18 1.60
C LEU A 286 9.89 23.64 2.13
N VAL A 287 9.87 24.23 3.33
CA VAL A 287 8.66 24.81 3.95
C VAL A 287 8.27 26.14 3.27
N GLU A 288 9.24 26.91 2.76
CA GLU A 288 8.98 28.20 2.11
C GLU A 288 8.68 28.11 0.60
N ARG A 289 9.08 27.03 -0.10
CA ARG A 289 8.98 26.94 -1.58
C ARG A 289 7.70 26.32 -2.16
N PHE A 290 6.73 25.92 -1.35
CA PHE A 290 5.37 25.66 -1.83
C PHE A 290 4.47 26.86 -1.51
N PRO A 291 4.29 27.82 -2.43
CA PRO A 291 3.27 28.84 -2.25
C PRO A 291 1.91 28.14 -2.18
N MET A 292 1.28 28.31 -1.02
CA MET A 292 -0.16 28.15 -0.81
C MET A 292 -0.91 28.91 -1.91
N GLY A 293 -1.48 28.20 -2.87
CA GLY A 293 -2.34 28.80 -3.89
C GLY A 293 -2.24 28.12 -5.25
N ALA A 294 -2.94 27.01 -5.43
CA ALA A 294 -3.53 26.66 -6.73
C ALA A 294 -5.05 26.69 -6.55
N PRO A 295 -5.80 27.42 -7.40
CA PRO A 295 -7.24 27.56 -7.24
C PRO A 295 -7.94 26.24 -7.52
N TYR A 296 -8.86 25.88 -6.63
CA TYR A 296 -9.90 24.90 -6.89
C TYR A 296 -10.67 25.32 -8.14
N VAL A 297 -10.63 24.51 -9.19
CA VAL A 297 -11.59 24.56 -10.29
C VAL A 297 -11.90 23.13 -10.73
N GLY A 298 -13.19 22.75 -10.61
CA GLY A 298 -13.83 21.66 -11.36
C GLY A 298 -13.65 20.27 -10.80
#